data_AF-T1B2X9-F1
#
_entry.id   AF-T1B2X9-F1
#
_cell.length_a   1.000
_cell.length_b   1.000
_cell.length_c   1.000
_cell.angle_alpha   90.00
_cell.angle_beta   90.00
_cell.angle_gamma   90.00
#
_symmetry.space_group_name_H-M   'P 1'
#
loop_
_entity.id
_entity.type
_entity.pdbx_description
1 polymer ?
#
loop_
_entity_poly.entity_id
_entity_poly.type
_entity_poly.pdbx_seq_one_letter_code
_entity_poly.pdbx_strand_id
1 'polypeptide(L)' 'MGVPVSQMWTVATYVISQRLKGRKRYPLVLMLEPLFRCNLACAGCGKIQY' A
#
# COMPACT_ATOMS: atom_id res chain seq x y z
N MET A 1 -5.87 0.27 10.54
CA MET A 1 -6.71 0.82 9.46
C MET A 1 -6.16 0.31 8.14
N GLY A 2 -6.92 -0.52 7.43
CA GLY A 2 -6.59 -0.91 6.06
C GLY A 2 -6.61 0.31 5.15
N VAL A 3 -5.77 0.27 4.11
CA VAL A 3 -5.50 1.33 3.11
C VAL A 3 -6.61 2.40 3.03
N PRO A 4 -6.30 3.69 3.25
CA PRO A 4 -7.30 4.75 3.15
C PRO A 4 -7.99 4.73 1.79
N VAL A 5 -9.31 4.93 1.79
CA VAL A 5 -10.16 4.85 0.59
C VAL A 5 -9.65 5.75 -0.54
N SER A 6 -9.05 6.90 -0.20
CA SER A 6 -8.40 7.80 -1.16
C SER A 6 -7.24 7.17 -1.90
N GLN A 7 -6.36 6.42 -1.22
CA GLN A 7 -5.25 5.71 -1.88
C GLN A 7 -5.77 4.57 -2.77
N MET A 8 -6.80 3.87 -2.31
CA MET A 8 -7.42 2.81 -3.12
C MET A 8 -8.01 3.38 -4.42
N TRP A 9 -8.65 4.55 -4.35
CA TRP A 9 -9.20 5.26 -5.51
C TRP A 9 -8.12 5.73 -6.48
N THR A 10 -7.02 6.30 -5.98
CA THR A 10 -5.88 6.72 -6.82
C THR A 10 -5.27 5.55 -7.57
N VAL A 11 -5.04 4.43 -6.88
CA VAL A 11 -4.49 3.21 -7.50
C VAL A 11 -5.46 2.64 -8.53
N ALA A 12 -6.76 2.55 -8.21
CA ALA A 12 -7.77 2.05 -9.13
C ALA A 12 -7.84 2.88 -10.42
N THR A 13 -7.87 4.21 -10.29
CA THR A 13 -7.93 5.13 -11.44
C THR A 13 -6.66 5.04 -12.29
N TYR A 14 -5.50 4.93 -11.66
CA TYR A 14 -4.22 4.77 -12.36
C TYR A 14 -4.19 3.47 -13.18
N VAL A 15 -4.58 2.34 -12.57
CA VAL A 15 -4.61 1.03 -13.24
C VAL A 15 -5.57 1.05 -14.44
N ILE A 16 -6.78 1.60 -14.26
CA ILE A 16 -7.78 1.73 -15.34
C ILE A 16 -7.21 2.60 -16.47
N SER A 17 -6.61 3.75 -16.15
CA SER A 17 -6.02 4.65 -17.15
C SER A 17 -4.89 3.98 -17.94
N GLN A 18 -3.99 3.25 -17.29
CA GLN A 18 -2.90 2.55 -17.98
C GLN A 18 -3.41 1.43 -18.88
N ARG A 19 -4.47 0.73 -18.45
CA ARG A 19 -5.12 -0.34 -19.22
C ARG A 19 -5.85 0.21 -20.44
N LEU A 20 -6.53 1.35 -20.32
CA LEU A 20 -7.16 2.07 -21.43
C LEU A 20 -6.13 2.63 -22.42
N LYS A 21 -4.96 3.07 -21.94
CA LYS A 21 -3.84 3.54 -22.78
C LYS A 21 -3.09 2.40 -23.49
N GLY A 22 -3.52 1.15 -23.36
CA GLY A 22 -2.89 -0.01 -23.99
C GLY A 22 -1.48 -0.33 -23.45
N ARG A 23 -1.10 0.23 -22.29
CA ARG A 23 0.23 -0.01 -21.70
C ARG A 23 0.23 -1.40 -21.07
N LYS A 24 0.87 -2.35 -21.75
CA LYS A 24 0.98 -3.74 -21.26
C LYS A 24 1.84 -3.90 -20.00
N ARG A 25 2.72 -2.94 -19.71
CA ARG A 25 3.59 -2.90 -18.53
C ARG A 25 3.58 -1.48 -17.95
N TYR A 26 3.19 -1.35 -16.69
CA TYR A 26 3.22 -0.09 -15.95
C TYR A 26 3.72 -0.37 -14.52
N PRO A 27 4.54 0.51 -13.95
CA PRO A 27 5.06 0.33 -12.59
C PRO A 27 3.92 0.48 -11.58
N LEU A 28 3.72 -0.53 -10.75
CA LEU A 28 2.81 -0.49 -9.61
C LEU A 28 3.59 -0.95 -8.38
N VAL A 29 3.83 -0.02 -7.45
CA VAL A 29 4.50 -0.31 -6.18
C VAL A 29 3.43 -0.37 -5.10
N LEU A 30 3.18 -1.56 -4.57
CA LEU A 30 2.21 -1.79 -3.51
C LEU A 30 2.96 -2.22 -2.25
N MET A 31 3.09 -1.32 -1.28
CA MET A 31 3.50 -1.67 0.07
C MET A 31 2.26 -1.91 0.92
N LEU A 32 1.97 -3.18 1.18
CA LEU A 32 0.94 -3.60 2.12
C LEU A 32 1.63 -4.02 3.41
N GLU A 33 1.33 -3.33 4.51
CA GLU A 33 1.71 -3.76 5.87
C GLU A 33 0.44 -4.14 6.65
N PRO A 34 -0.23 -5.26 6.31
CA PRO A 34 -1.53 -5.63 6.88
C PRO A 34 -1.42 -6.30 8.25
N LEU A 35 -0.29 -6.97 8.53
CA LEU A 35 -0.02 -7.55 9.85
C LEU A 35 0.71 -6.51 10.69
N PHE A 36 -0.03 -5.69 11.43
CA PHE A 36 0.53 -4.90 12.54
C PHE A 36 0.85 -5.80 13.75
N ARG A 37 1.53 -6.93 13.53
CA ARG A 37 1.90 -7.90 14.55
C ARG A 37 3.42 -8.03 14.54
N CYS A 38 4.06 -7.40 15.51
CA CYS A 38 5.49 -7.55 15.77
C CYS A 38 5.67 -8.13 17.17
N ASN A 39 6.53 -9.15 17.32
CA ASN A 39 6.86 -9.84 18.57
C ASN A 39 8.24 -9.46 19.13
N LEU A 40 8.97 -8.55 18.44
CA LEU A 40 10.34 -8.16 18.75
C LEU A 40 10.37 -6.69 19.20
N ALA A 41 10.92 -6.41 20.37
CA ALA A 41 11.10 -5.05 20.89
C ALA A 41 12.38 -4.40 20.32
N CYS A 42 12.28 -3.82 19.12
CA CYS A 42 13.40 -3.12 18.48
C CYS A 42 13.43 -1.63 18.88
N ALA A 43 14.61 -1.11 19.26
CA ALA A 43 14.81 0.31 19.52
C ALA A 43 14.48 1.14 18.28
N GLY A 44 13.48 2.03 18.39
CA GLY A 44 13.02 2.90 17.29
C GLY A 44 11.75 2.43 16.57
N CYS A 45 11.16 1.28 16.92
CA CYS A 45 9.92 0.83 16.32
C CYS A 45 8.69 1.45 16.98
N GLY A 46 8.08 2.45 16.33
CA GLY A 46 6.84 3.09 16.79
C GLY A 46 5.56 2.25 16.67
N LYS A 47 5.65 0.98 16.29
CA LYS A 47 4.50 0.04 16.25
C LYS A 47 4.27 -0.69 17.57
N ILE A 48 5.23 -0.61 18.49
CA ILE A 48 5.17 -1.18 19.84
C ILE A 48 5.01 0.00 20.81
N GLN A 49 3.94 0.77 20.63
CA GLN A 49 3.58 1.79 21.60
C GLN A 49 2.62 1.15 22.60
N TYR A 50 3.15 0.82 23.78
CA TYR A 50 2.51 0.40 25.04
C TYR A 50 1.31 -0.56 24.94
#